data_AF-A0A6B3HKL9-F1
#
_entry.id   AF-A0A6B3HKL9-F1
#
_cell.length_a   1.000
_cell.length_b   1.000
_cell.length_c   1.000
_cell.angle_alpha   90.00
_cell.angle_beta   90.00
_cell.angle_gamma   90.00
#
_symmetry.space_group_name_H-M   'P 1'
#
loop_
_entity.id
_entity.type
_entity.pdbx_description
1 polymer ?
#
loop_
_entity_poly.entity_id
_entity_poly.type
_entity_poly.pdbx_seq_one_letter_code
_entity_poly.pdbx_strand_id
1 'polypeptide(L)' 'GRVVGTEQSPDGRTLVRAEVPETEIGRYPLDLRSLTHGTGRFGRTHARFEAMPPQLADRVRAERGAGSPGA' A
#
# COMPACT_ATOMS: atom_id res chain seq x y z
N GLY A 1 0.79 0.90 6.93
CA GLY A 1 -0.11 2.02 6.53
C GLY A 1 -0.83 2.68 7.71
N ARG A 2 -1.43 3.86 7.50
CA ARG A 2 -2.16 4.67 8.50
C ARG A 2 -3.51 5.16 7.94
N VAL A 3 -4.58 5.03 8.72
CA VAL A 3 -5.90 5.63 8.37
C VAL A 3 -5.87 7.13 8.64
N VAL A 4 -6.33 7.91 7.67
CA VAL A 4 -6.43 9.38 7.76
C VAL A 4 -7.87 9.87 7.91
N GLY A 5 -8.86 9.07 7.53
CA GLY A 5 -10.26 9.42 7.70
C GLY A 5 -11.20 8.29 7.33
N THR A 6 -12.43 8.41 7.84
CA THR A 6 -13.54 7.51 7.57
C THR A 6 -14.79 8.34 7.35
N GLU A 7 -15.46 8.14 6.22
CA GLU A 7 -16.63 8.91 5.79
C GLU A 7 -17.77 7.93 5.44
N GLN A 8 -19.02 8.32 5.73
CA GLN A 8 -20.18 7.62 5.17
C GLN A 8 -20.41 8.09 3.74
N SER A 9 -20.53 7.15 2.82
CA SER A 9 -20.81 7.41 1.42
C SER A 9 -22.32 7.48 1.19
N PRO A 10 -22.81 8.32 0.25
CA PRO A 10 -24.25 8.47 -0.04
C PRO A 10 -24.94 7.17 -0.47
N ASP A 11 -24.18 6.20 -0.98
CA ASP A 11 -24.66 4.87 -1.38
C ASP A 11 -24.73 3.85 -0.21
N GLY A 12 -24.64 4.33 1.03
CA GLY A 12 -24.69 3.51 2.23
C GLY A 12 -23.41 2.73 2.53
N ARG A 13 -22.32 3.00 1.81
CA ARG A 13 -21.00 2.40 2.05
C ARG A 13 -20.16 3.24 3.00
N THR A 14 -19.06 2.68 3.47
CA THR A 14 -18.03 3.41 4.22
C THR A 14 -16.84 3.67 3.30
N LEU A 15 -16.45 4.93 3.16
CA LEU A 15 -15.20 5.32 2.52
C LEU A 15 -14.10 5.42 3.57
N VAL A 16 -13.03 4.65 3.40
CA VAL A 16 -11.84 4.70 4.25
C VAL A 16 -10.71 5.34 3.46
N ARG A 17 -10.15 6.42 3.98
CA ARG A 17 -8.96 7.07 3.44
C ARG A 17 -7.75 6.66 4.27
N ALA A 18 -6.71 6.17 3.60
CA ALA A 18 -5.49 5.74 4.26
C ALA A 18 -4.26 6.10 3.42
N GLU A 19 -3.16 6.33 4.11
CA GLU A 19 -1.83 6.48 3.54
C GLU A 19 -1.06 5.20 3.78
N VAL A 20 -0.58 4.59 2.70
CA VAL A 20 0.07 3.28 2.75
C VAL A 20 1.33 3.34 1.90
N PRO A 21 2.48 2.85 2.41
CA PRO A 21 3.68 2.71 1.60
C PRO A 21 3.41 1.89 0.34
N GLU A 22 3.98 2.32 -0.80
CA GLU A 22 3.74 1.66 -2.08
C GLU A 22 4.16 0.17 -2.07
N THR A 23 5.19 -0.17 -1.30
CA THR A 23 5.67 -1.54 -1.11
C THR A 23 4.67 -2.46 -0.41
N GLU A 24 3.70 -1.91 0.34
CA GLU A 24 2.72 -2.67 1.11
C GLU A 24 1.37 -2.84 0.38
N ILE A 25 1.08 -2.04 -0.65
CA ILE A 25 -0.28 -1.97 -1.25
C ILE A 25 -0.48 -2.94 -2.44
N GLY A 26 0.55 -3.67 -2.87
CA GLY A 26 0.53 -4.46 -4.12
C GLY A 26 -0.55 -5.54 -4.19
N ARG A 27 -0.86 -6.21 -3.07
CA ARG A 27 -1.90 -7.26 -3.00
C ARG A 27 -3.26 -6.77 -2.51
N TYR A 28 -3.35 -5.51 -2.07
CA TYR A 28 -4.56 -4.97 -1.46
C TYR A 28 -5.83 -5.14 -2.30
N PRO A 29 -5.82 -5.01 -3.66
CA PRO A 29 -7.01 -5.27 -4.46
C PRO A 29 -7.56 -6.71 -4.31
N LEU A 30 -6.68 -7.71 -4.16
CA LEU A 30 -7.07 -9.10 -3.97
C LEU A 30 -7.66 -9.31 -2.57
N ASP A 31 -6.98 -8.77 -1.56
CA ASP A 31 -7.41 -8.86 -0.17
C ASP A 31 -8.77 -8.17 0.03
N LEU A 32 -8.95 -6.96 -0.54
CA LEU A 32 -10.21 -6.24 -0.48
C LEU A 32 -11.34 -7.02 -1.15
N ARG A 33 -11.08 -7.63 -2.31
CA ARG A 33 -12.10 -8.45 -3.00
C ARG A 33 -12.54 -9.62 -2.12
N SER A 34 -11.60 -10.30 -1.47
CA SER A 34 -11.90 -11.40 -0.54
C SER A 34 -12.73 -10.91 0.67
N LEU A 35 -12.27 -9.85 1.34
CA LEU A 35 -12.91 -9.31 2.55
C LEU A 35 -14.32 -8.76 2.30
N THR A 36 -14.58 -8.23 1.12
CA THR A 36 -15.85 -7.57 0.77
C THR A 36 -16.76 -8.43 -0.09
N HIS A 37 -16.43 -9.72 -0.27
CA HIS A 37 -17.14 -10.62 -1.19
C HIS A 37 -17.29 -10.02 -2.60
N GLY A 38 -16.26 -9.29 -3.05
CA GLY A 38 -16.17 -8.66 -4.37
C GLY A 38 -16.93 -7.36 -4.54
N THR A 39 -17.52 -6.79 -3.49
CA THR A 39 -18.34 -5.57 -3.59
C THR A 39 -17.57 -4.28 -3.31
N GLY A 40 -16.39 -4.39 -2.69
CA GLY A 40 -15.50 -3.29 -2.36
C GLY A 40 -14.87 -2.66 -3.60
N ARG A 41 -14.58 -1.36 -3.52
CA ARG A 41 -13.86 -0.62 -4.55
C ARG A 41 -12.59 -0.02 -3.94
N PHE A 42 -11.53 0.01 -4.74
CA PHE A 42 -10.24 0.57 -4.34
C PHE A 42 -9.70 1.49 -5.42
N GLY A 43 -9.16 2.62 -5.00
CA GLY A 43 -8.36 3.51 -5.83
C GLY A 43 -7.15 3.99 -5.04
N ARG A 44 -6.06 4.29 -5.75
CA ARG A 44 -4.86 4.88 -5.17
C ARG A 44 -4.37 6.04 -6.02
N THR A 45 -3.78 7.02 -5.35
CA THR A 45 -3.04 8.11 -5.99
C THR A 45 -1.72 8.29 -5.24
N HIS A 46 -0.70 8.82 -5.91
CA HIS A 46 0.54 9.18 -5.25
C HIS A 46 0.28 10.33 -4.27
N ALA A 47 0.70 10.17 -3.00
CA ALA A 47 0.53 11.19 -1.97
C ALA A 47 1.82 12.02 -1.79
N ARG A 48 2.92 11.38 -1.39
CA ARG A 48 4.22 12.00 -1.13
C ARG A 48 5.32 10.94 -0.97
N PHE A 49 6.57 11.40 -0.96
CA PHE A 49 7.70 10.60 -0.49
C PHE A 49 7.91 10.80 1.01
N GLU A 50 8.36 9.74 1.66
CA GLU A 50 8.80 9.75 3.06
C GLU A 50 10.15 9.07 3.18
N ALA A 51 10.89 9.39 4.23
CA ALA A 51 12.16 8.72 4.51
C ALA A 51 11.92 7.23 4.75
N MET A 52 12.63 6.39 4.02
CA MET A 52 12.54 4.94 4.18
C MET A 52 13.03 4.55 5.58
N PRO A 53 12.29 3.71 6.33
CA PRO A 53 12.77 3.20 7.60
C PRO A 53 14.13 2.50 7.44
N PRO A 54 15.07 2.65 8.39
CA PRO A 54 16.43 2.12 8.24
C PRO A 54 16.48 0.63 7.91
N GLN A 55 15.63 -0.17 8.56
CA GLN A 55 15.58 -1.63 8.39
C GLN A 55 15.13 -2.03 6.97
N LEU A 56 14.22 -1.26 6.37
CA LEU A 56 13.77 -1.44 4.99
C LEU A 56 14.85 -0.97 4.01
N ALA A 57 15.52 0.14 4.29
CA ALA A 57 16.60 0.67 3.45
C ALA A 57 17.76 -0.33 3.36
N ASP A 58 18.15 -0.94 4.47
CA ASP A 58 19.22 -1.93 4.49
C ASP A 58 18.84 -3.20 3.72
N ARG A 59 17.59 -3.65 3.85
CA ARG A 59 17.07 -4.78 3.06
C ARG A 59 17.11 -4.49 1.56
N VAL A 60 16.59 -3.34 1.13
CA VAL A 60 16.57 -2.95 -0.28
C VAL A 60 17.99 -2.82 -0.83
N ARG A 61 18.95 -2.29 -0.04
CA ARG A 61 20.37 -2.24 -0.43
C ARG A 61 20.96 -3.64 -0.58
N ALA A 62 20.68 -4.56 0.36
CA ALA A 62 21.16 -5.93 0.30
C ALA A 62 20.59 -6.69 -0.92
N GLU A 63 19.29 -6.54 -1.20
CA GLU A 63 18.62 -7.13 -2.37
C GLU A 63 19.20 -6.62 -3.69
N ARG A 64 19.50 -5.32 -3.78
CA ARG A 64 20.14 -4.73 -4.97
C ARG A 64 21.62 -5.14 -5.13
N GLY A 65 22.35 -5.28 -4.03
CA GLY A 65 23.73 -5.77 -4.05
C GLY A 65 23.85 -7.25 -4.43
N ALA A 66 22.87 -8.07 -4.06
CA ALA A 66 22.81 -9.49 -4.42
C ALA A 66 22.43 -9.74 -5.89
N GLY A 67 21.89 -8.73 -6.58
CA GLY A 67 21.41 -8.81 -7.96
C GLY A 67 22.40 -8.36 -9.04
N SER A 68 23.67 -8.10 -8.72
CA SER A 68 24.71 -7.88 -9.73
C SER A 68 25.32 -9.23 -10.15
N PRO A 69 24.98 -9.81 -11.32
CA PRO A 69 25.84 -10.81 -11.91
C PRO A 69 27.14 -10.10 -12.32
N GLY A 70 28.27 -10.74 -12.04
CA GLY A 70 29.60 -10.18 -12.24
C GLY A 70 29.80 -9.59 -13.63
N ALA A 71 30.50 -8.46 -13.64
CA ALA A 71 31.39 -8.08 -14.74
C ALA A 71 32.63 -8.99 -14.73
#